data_AF-A0A534BWJ9-F1
#
_entry.id   AF-A0A534BWJ9-F1
#
_cell.length_a   1.000
_cell.length_b   1.000
_cell.length_c   1.000
_cell.angle_alpha   90.00
_cell.angle_beta   90.00
_cell.angle_gamma   90.00
#
_symmetry.space_group_name_H-M   'P 1'
#
loop_
_entity.id
_entity.type
_entity.pdbx_description
1 polymer ?
#
loop_
_entity_poly.entity_id
_entity_poly.type
_entity_poly.pdbx_seq_one_letter_code
_entity_poly.pdbx_strand_id
1 'polypeptide(L)' 'MSQSATFTAGCDGVAATGTLYTGTTVEPSLALNPLTPSNLIAAWQQNRWSDGGSQGLNLAASFDGGMT' A
#
# COMPACT_ATOMS: atom_id res chain seq x y z
N MET A 1 -8.75 -8.40 0.00
CA MET A 1 -9.07 -7.62 1.23
C MET A 1 -8.67 -6.16 1.02
N SER A 2 -9.52 -5.17 1.31
CA SER A 2 -9.16 -3.75 1.25
C SER A 2 -8.75 -3.28 2.65
N GLN A 3 -7.51 -2.82 2.81
CA GLN A 3 -7.05 -2.14 4.03
C GLN A 3 -7.59 -0.71 4.05
N SER A 4 -7.87 -0.19 5.25
CA SER A 4 -8.37 1.17 5.43
C SER A 4 -7.44 2.21 4.78
N ALA A 5 -8.00 3.14 4.02
CA ALA A 5 -7.27 4.26 3.43
C ALA A 5 -7.12 5.45 4.39
N THR A 6 -7.80 5.41 5.55
CA THR A 6 -7.82 6.50 6.53
C THR A 6 -6.98 6.15 7.75
N PHE A 7 -6.00 6.99 8.03
CA PHE A 7 -5.16 6.94 9.23
C PHE A 7 -5.59 8.08 10.17
N THR A 8 -5.53 7.83 11.48
CA THR A 8 -5.78 8.91 12.46
C THR A 8 -4.64 9.91 12.37
N ALA A 9 -4.96 11.20 12.39
CA ALA A 9 -3.94 12.25 12.35
C ALA A 9 -2.94 12.08 13.52
N GLY A 10 -1.64 12.04 13.20
CA GLY A 10 -0.55 11.91 14.17
C GLY A 10 -0.34 10.50 14.75
N CYS A 11 -0.93 9.45 14.16
CA CYS A 11 -0.73 8.07 14.63
C CYS A 11 0.72 7.56 14.49
N ASP A 12 1.53 8.24 13.69
CA ASP A 12 2.97 8.02 13.53
C ASP A 12 3.82 8.64 14.66
N GLY A 13 3.23 9.49 15.51
CA GLY A 13 3.88 10.05 16.70
C GLY A 13 4.96 11.09 16.39
N VAL A 14 5.01 11.60 15.15
CA VAL A 14 5.97 12.61 14.69
C VAL A 14 5.23 13.78 14.06
N ALA A 15 5.79 14.99 14.21
CA ALA A 15 5.23 16.18 13.57
C ALA A 15 5.43 16.08 12.04
N ALA A 16 4.36 16.29 11.27
CA ALA A 16 4.43 16.29 9.82
C ALA A 16 5.30 17.46 9.32
N THR A 17 6.27 17.14 8.47
CA THR A 17 7.18 18.12 7.84
C THR A 17 6.86 18.37 6.36
N GLY A 18 6.09 17.48 5.73
CA GLY A 18 5.68 17.56 4.33
C GLY A 18 4.17 17.69 4.14
N THR A 19 3.76 17.84 2.88
CA THR A 19 2.36 17.78 2.46
C THR A 19 1.95 16.32 2.27
N LEU A 20 0.86 15.93 2.91
CA LEU A 20 0.25 14.63 2.71
C LEU A 20 -0.68 14.63 1.50
N TYR A 21 -0.43 13.76 0.54
CA TYR A 21 -1.35 13.52 -0.57
C TYR A 21 -2.26 12.33 -0.25
N THR A 22 -3.40 12.58 0.39
CA THR A 22 -4.36 11.53 0.75
C THR A 22 -4.99 10.88 -0.48
N GLY A 23 -5.18 9.56 -0.44
CA GLY A 23 -5.80 8.79 -1.52
C GLY A 23 -4.84 8.42 -2.65
N THR A 24 -3.58 8.84 -2.61
CA THR A 24 -2.58 8.42 -3.60
C THR A 24 -2.09 7.01 -3.35
N THR A 25 -1.88 6.28 -4.44
CA THR A 25 -1.35 4.92 -4.44
C THR A 25 -0.14 4.87 -5.35
N VAL A 26 1.04 4.62 -4.80
CA VAL A 26 2.30 4.72 -5.56
C VAL A 26 3.23 3.54 -5.28
N GLU A 27 4.23 3.37 -6.13
CA GLU A 27 5.28 2.33 -6.02
C GLU A 27 4.72 0.89 -5.89
N PRO A 28 3.85 0.44 -6.82
CA PRO A 28 3.33 -0.93 -6.77
C PRO A 28 4.43 -1.95 -7.07
N SER A 29 4.41 -3.05 -6.32
CA SER A 29 5.20 -4.24 -6.57
C SER A 29 4.29 -5.47 -6.59
N LEU A 30 4.55 -6.41 -7.50
CA LEU A 30 3.80 -7.65 -7.67
C LEU A 30 4.78 -8.80 -7.82
N ALA A 31 4.51 -9.90 -7.11
CA ALA A 31 5.21 -11.16 -7.29
C ALA A 31 4.21 -12.29 -7.53
N LEU A 32 4.60 -13.22 -8.40
CA LEU A 32 3.84 -14.43 -8.70
C LEU A 32 4.60 -15.65 -8.18
N ASN A 33 3.87 -16.64 -7.66
CA ASN A 33 4.45 -17.92 -7.31
C ASN A 33 4.70 -18.76 -8.59
N PRO A 34 5.95 -19.10 -8.96
CA PRO A 34 6.22 -19.85 -10.18
C PRO A 34 5.69 -21.30 -10.16
N LEU A 35 5.47 -21.89 -8.99
CA LEU A 35 4.88 -23.22 -8.86
C LEU A 35 3.36 -23.21 -8.99
N THR A 36 2.72 -22.06 -8.78
CA THR A 36 1.28 -21.90 -8.83
C THR A 36 0.96 -20.48 -9.30
N PRO A 37 0.97 -20.20 -10.62
CA PRO A 37 0.93 -18.84 -11.14
C PRO A 37 -0.34 -18.03 -10.82
N SER A 38 -1.41 -18.67 -10.33
CA SER A 38 -2.61 -17.99 -9.84
C SER A 38 -2.43 -17.39 -8.44
N ASN A 39 -1.40 -17.80 -7.70
CA ASN A 39 -1.03 -17.26 -6.40
C ASN A 39 -0.12 -16.04 -6.56
N LEU A 40 -0.63 -14.88 -6.17
CA LEU A 40 -0.01 -13.57 -6.34
C LEU A 40 0.03 -12.83 -5.02
N ILE A 41 1.08 -12.03 -4.82
CA ILE A 41 1.15 -11.01 -3.77
C ILE A 41 1.44 -9.66 -4.39
N ALA A 42 0.76 -8.62 -3.92
CA ALA A 42 0.99 -7.23 -4.31
C ALA A 42 1.23 -6.37 -3.08
N ALA A 43 2.09 -5.35 -3.22
CA ALA A 43 2.33 -4.34 -2.21
C ALA A 43 2.42 -2.95 -2.85
N TRP A 44 1.99 -1.92 -2.12
CA TRP A 44 2.07 -0.54 -2.59
C TRP A 44 2.08 0.45 -1.42
N GLN A 45 2.50 1.68 -1.68
CA GLN A 45 2.45 2.77 -0.72
C GLN A 45 1.13 3.53 -0.82
N GLN A 46 0.53 3.82 0.33
CA GLN A 46 -0.73 4.55 0.47
C GLN A 46 -0.49 5.91 1.16
N ASN A 47 -1.08 6.97 0.60
CA ASN A 47 -0.99 8.35 1.07
C ASN A 47 0.47 8.84 1.15
N ARG A 48 1.00 9.31 0.01
CA ARG A 48 2.41 9.68 -0.16
C ARG A 48 2.69 11.03 0.49
N TRP A 49 3.86 11.15 1.13
CA TRP A 49 4.38 12.42 1.61
C TRP A 49 5.25 13.11 0.57
N SER A 50 5.17 14.45 0.50
CA SER A 50 5.98 15.25 -0.42
C SER A 50 7.48 15.20 -0.14
N ASP A 51 7.87 14.91 1.09
CA ASP A 51 9.25 14.83 1.58
C ASP A 51 9.77 13.39 1.72
N GLY A 52 8.98 12.40 1.30
CA GLY A 52 9.39 11.00 1.20
C GLY A 52 8.61 10.04 2.09
N GLY A 53 8.50 8.78 1.66
CA GLY A 53 7.71 7.76 2.35
C GLY A 53 6.20 7.98 2.24
N SER A 54 5.43 7.18 2.98
CA SER A 54 3.96 7.17 2.94
C SER A 54 3.38 6.90 4.33
N GLN A 55 2.11 7.24 4.56
CA GLN A 55 1.47 6.92 5.84
C GLN A 55 1.23 5.42 6.04
N GLY A 56 1.12 4.66 4.95
CA GLY A 56 0.92 3.21 5.04
C GLY A 56 1.55 2.43 3.88
N LEU A 57 1.75 1.13 4.15
CA LEU A 57 2.07 0.10 3.18
C LEU A 57 0.93 -0.91 3.15
N ASN A 58 0.30 -1.03 1.99
CA ASN A 58 -0.82 -1.94 1.78
C ASN A 58 -0.35 -3.20 1.08
N LEU A 59 -1.02 -4.32 1.38
CA LEU A 59 -0.75 -5.62 0.79
C LEU A 59 -2.05 -6.26 0.32
N ALA A 60 -1.97 -7.00 -0.78
CA ALA A 60 -3.03 -7.88 -1.26
C ALA A 60 -2.44 -9.24 -1.63
N ALA A 61 -3.24 -10.29 -1.47
CA ALA A 61 -2.94 -11.62 -1.93
C ALA A 61 -4.14 -12.14 -2.73
N SER A 62 -3.85 -12.85 -3.81
CA SER A 62 -4.84 -13.50 -4.67
C SER A 62 -4.46 -14.96 -4.84
N PHE A 63 -5.45 -15.83 -4.97
CA PHE A 63 -5.26 -17.24 -5.31
C PHE A 63 -5.91 -17.62 -6.66
N ASP A 64 -6.54 -16.66 -7.34
CA ASP A 64 -7.30 -16.84 -8.58
C ASP A 64 -6.76 -15.99 -9.75
N GLY A 65 -5.49 -15.55 -9.68
CA GLY A 65 -4.86 -14.76 -10.73
C GLY A 65 -5.18 -13.26 -10.70
N GLY A 66 -5.65 -12.74 -9.57
CA GLY A 66 -5.90 -11.32 -9.31
C GLY A 66 -7.35 -10.93 -9.50
N MET A 67 -8.26 -11.90 -9.58
CA MET A 67 -9.69 -11.67 -9.65
C MET A 67 -10.26 -11.30 -8.27
N THR A 68 -9.71 -11.85 -7.18
CA THR A 68 -10.10 -11.52 -5.79
C THR A 68 -8.94 -11.43 -4.80
#